data_AF-A0A524MUY2-F1
#
_entry.id   AF-A0A524MUY2-F1
#
_cell.length_a   1.000
_cell.length_b   1.000
_cell.length_c   1.000
_cell.angle_alpha   90.00
_cell.angle_beta   90.00
_cell.angle_gamma   90.00
#
_symmetry.space_group_name_H-M   'P 1'
#
loop_
_entity.id
_entity.type
_entity.pdbx_description
1 polymer ?
#
loop_
_entity_poly.entity_id
_entity_poly.type
_entity_poly.pdbx_seq_one_letter_code
_entity_poly.pdbx_strand_id
1 'polypeptide(L)'
;MHNDRDLVEKRIERELWERVLPLVHVDRRPLRIEAGPDLDHLAPFDVGSSWGAPWATTWFRLSGEIPPEWAGRRVEAIIDLGFHPRAAGFQCEALVVETMADGSFRPLQGIHPRRTNYAVESVAGPIVLQLEAASNPSFPGYTPSQLGSLDTAGDRLLYRFRRASLVVVDPAAEALAYDIEVLDGVMRTLASSDPRRARLQRTLAETLDRIPDITAAQRVIAPAMAEDFGDAIRHRSVAIGHAHIDTAWLWPLRETVRKVTRTFSSAVGLM
;
A
#
# COMPACT_ATOMS: atom_id res chain seq x y z
N MET A 1 10.20 -26.99 30.14
CA MET A 1 9.88 -26.79 28.72
C MET A 1 9.66 -25.30 28.50
N HIS A 2 10.65 -24.60 27.94
CA HIS A 2 10.53 -23.16 27.68
C HIS A 2 9.49 -22.93 26.56
N ASN A 3 8.63 -21.93 26.76
CA ASN A 3 7.63 -21.54 25.79
C ASN A 3 8.25 -20.53 24.82
N ASP A 4 8.97 -21.03 23.80
CA ASP A 4 9.65 -20.20 22.80
C ASP A 4 8.69 -19.61 21.74
N ARG A 5 7.37 -19.78 21.91
CA ARG A 5 6.33 -19.35 20.97
C ARG A 5 6.45 -17.87 20.61
N ASP A 6 6.58 -17.01 21.61
CA ASP A 6 6.63 -15.57 21.38
C ASP A 6 7.91 -15.14 20.63
N LEU A 7 8.99 -15.92 20.72
CA LEU A 7 10.21 -15.71 19.94
C LEU A 7 10.03 -16.09 18.47
N VAL A 8 9.37 -17.21 18.20
CA VAL A 8 9.10 -17.66 16.83
C VAL A 8 8.09 -16.74 16.14
N GLU A 9 7.06 -16.30 16.84
CA GLU A 9 6.07 -15.38 16.28
C GLU A 9 6.68 -14.01 15.92
N LYS A 10 7.56 -13.48 16.77
CA LYS A 10 8.32 -12.25 16.46
C LYS A 10 9.31 -12.46 15.31
N ARG A 11 9.90 -13.66 15.22
CA ARG A 11 10.76 -14.04 14.10
C ARG A 11 9.95 -14.03 12.80
N ILE A 12 8.77 -14.64 12.75
CA ILE A 12 7.95 -14.70 11.53
C ILE A 12 7.65 -13.29 11.01
N GLU A 13 7.17 -12.40 11.89
CA GLU A 13 6.88 -11.01 11.54
C GLU A 13 8.13 -10.31 11.00
N ARG A 14 9.26 -10.39 11.72
CA ARG A 14 10.52 -9.77 11.31
C ARG A 14 10.99 -10.28 9.95
N GLU A 15 11.02 -11.59 9.75
CA GLU A 15 11.58 -12.19 8.52
C GLU A 15 10.68 -11.92 7.30
N LEU A 16 9.37 -11.85 7.48
CA LEU A 16 8.44 -11.39 6.43
C LEU A 16 8.82 -9.98 5.97
N TRP A 17 9.02 -9.05 6.91
CA TRP A 17 9.38 -7.66 6.61
C TRP A 17 10.81 -7.47 6.07
N GLU A 18 11.79 -8.15 6.67
CA GLU A 18 13.21 -7.89 6.41
C GLU A 18 13.80 -8.78 5.33
N ARG A 19 13.20 -9.93 5.03
CA ARG A 19 13.78 -10.91 4.08
C ARG A 19 12.84 -11.31 2.96
N VAL A 20 11.53 -11.45 3.20
CA VAL A 20 10.59 -11.87 2.14
C VAL A 20 10.11 -10.68 1.30
N LEU A 21 9.53 -9.65 1.92
CA LEU A 21 9.02 -8.48 1.21
C LEU A 21 10.06 -7.75 0.34
N PRO A 22 11.36 -7.67 0.72
CA PRO A 22 12.38 -7.11 -0.16
C PRO A 22 12.58 -7.88 -1.48
N LEU A 23 12.29 -9.19 -1.51
CA LEU A 23 12.39 -10.02 -2.71
C LEU A 23 11.26 -9.75 -3.73
N VAL A 24 10.15 -9.15 -3.28
CA VAL A 24 9.03 -8.79 -4.17
C VAL A 24 9.46 -7.74 -5.19
N HIS A 25 10.37 -6.83 -4.84
CA HIS A 25 10.85 -5.77 -5.72
C HIS A 25 12.28 -6.05 -6.19
N VAL A 26 12.40 -6.81 -7.28
CA VAL A 26 13.69 -7.34 -7.80
C VAL A 26 14.54 -6.32 -8.55
N ASP A 27 13.92 -5.27 -9.08
CA ASP A 27 14.62 -4.12 -9.68
C ASP A 27 13.85 -2.84 -9.36
N ARG A 28 14.54 -1.70 -9.28
CA ARG A 28 13.97 -0.40 -8.93
C ARG A 28 14.66 0.74 -9.64
N ARG A 29 13.87 1.70 -10.11
CA ARG A 29 14.36 2.97 -10.69
C ARG A 29 13.64 4.15 -10.01
N PRO A 30 14.35 5.15 -9.49
CA PRO A 30 13.71 6.32 -8.91
C PRO A 30 12.96 7.10 -10.01
N LEU A 31 11.83 7.70 -9.64
CA LEU A 31 11.11 8.63 -10.50
C LEU A 31 11.59 10.06 -10.21
N ARG A 32 11.74 10.88 -11.25
CA ARG A 32 11.89 12.32 -11.11
C ARG A 32 10.56 12.90 -10.62
N ILE A 33 10.61 13.81 -9.66
CA ILE A 33 9.42 14.40 -9.05
C ILE A 33 9.40 15.90 -9.34
N GLU A 34 8.25 16.38 -9.76
CA GLU A 34 7.92 17.80 -9.77
C GLU A 34 6.65 18.00 -8.93
N ALA A 35 6.57 19.10 -8.19
CA ALA A 35 5.44 19.41 -7.31
C ALA A 35 5.02 20.88 -7.41
N GLY A 36 3.74 21.15 -7.18
CA GLY A 36 3.18 22.50 -7.29
C GLY A 36 1.71 22.60 -6.90
N PRO A 37 1.11 23.81 -6.96
CA PRO A 37 -0.31 24.02 -6.67
C PRO A 37 -1.24 23.45 -7.75
N ASP A 38 -0.74 23.26 -8.98
CA ASP A 38 -1.40 22.65 -10.13
C ASP A 38 -0.34 22.09 -11.10
N LEU A 39 -0.77 21.48 -12.22
CA LEU A 39 0.11 20.83 -13.20
C LEU A 39 0.88 21.81 -14.11
N ASP A 40 0.47 23.07 -14.19
CA ASP A 40 1.10 24.11 -15.00
C ASP A 40 2.21 24.84 -14.23
N HIS A 41 2.13 24.84 -12.90
CA HIS A 41 3.06 25.51 -11.99
C HIS A 41 3.91 24.51 -11.18
N LEU A 42 4.42 23.47 -11.83
CA LEU A 42 5.28 22.48 -11.18
C LEU A 42 6.75 22.90 -11.15
N ALA A 43 7.43 22.64 -10.04
CA ALA A 43 8.85 22.84 -9.87
C ALA A 43 9.55 21.53 -9.44
N PRO A 44 10.86 21.36 -9.68
CA PRO A 44 11.60 20.20 -9.20
C PRO A 44 11.40 19.97 -7.70
N PHE A 45 11.21 18.72 -7.31
CA PHE A 45 10.95 18.32 -5.93
C PHE A 45 11.74 17.06 -5.59
N ASP A 46 12.29 16.97 -4.38
CA ASP A 46 13.14 15.85 -3.98
C ASP A 46 12.47 14.94 -2.96
N VAL A 47 12.74 13.64 -3.07
CA VAL A 47 12.43 12.67 -2.01
C VAL A 47 13.08 13.14 -0.71
N GLY A 48 12.33 13.08 0.38
CA GLY A 48 12.72 13.59 1.68
C GLY A 48 12.28 15.02 1.92
N SER A 49 11.73 15.75 0.94
CA SER A 49 11.24 17.11 1.14
C SER A 49 9.91 17.14 1.91
N SER A 50 9.70 18.20 2.68
CA SER A 50 8.44 18.45 3.37
C SER A 50 7.39 19.03 2.40
N TRP A 51 6.12 18.67 2.58
CA TRP A 51 5.02 19.15 1.73
C TRP A 51 3.69 19.12 2.48
N GLY A 52 2.66 19.70 1.85
CA GLY A 52 1.28 19.61 2.31
C GLY A 52 0.96 20.54 3.48
N ALA A 53 0.70 21.81 3.18
CA ALA A 53 0.07 22.72 4.15
C ALA A 53 -1.32 22.18 4.52
N PRO A 54 -1.82 22.39 5.75
CA PRO A 54 -3.07 21.79 6.20
C PRO A 54 -4.24 22.01 5.24
N TRP A 55 -4.90 20.92 4.83
CA TRP A 55 -6.03 20.93 3.90
C TRP A 55 -5.72 21.41 2.48
N ALA A 56 -4.45 21.61 2.14
CA ALA A 56 -4.02 22.01 0.81
C ALA A 56 -4.05 20.81 -0.14
N THR A 57 -4.12 21.14 -1.42
CA THR A 57 -3.86 20.21 -2.52
C THR A 57 -2.46 20.47 -3.03
N THR A 58 -1.70 19.41 -3.27
CA THR A 58 -0.42 19.48 -3.98
C THR A 58 -0.50 18.53 -5.15
N TRP A 59 -0.16 19.04 -6.33
CA TRP A 59 -0.03 18.23 -7.52
C TRP A 59 1.40 17.74 -7.64
N PHE A 60 1.55 16.46 -7.99
CA PHE A 60 2.84 15.87 -8.30
C PHE A 60 2.85 15.33 -9.73
N ARG A 61 3.95 15.54 -10.45
CA ARG A 61 4.27 14.83 -11.68
C ARG A 61 5.47 13.92 -11.40
N LEU A 62 5.27 12.62 -11.60
CA LEU A 62 6.32 11.61 -11.47
C LEU A 62 6.71 11.14 -12.87
N SER A 63 7.96 11.32 -13.24
CA SER A 63 8.44 10.96 -14.58
C SER A 63 9.64 10.02 -14.51
N GLY A 64 9.71 9.08 -15.45
CA GLY A 64 10.82 8.15 -15.56
C GLY A 64 10.79 7.40 -16.87
N GLU A 65 11.52 6.29 -16.90
CA GLU A 65 11.66 5.45 -18.08
C GLU A 65 11.55 3.98 -17.67
N ILE A 66 10.76 3.22 -18.42
CA ILE A 66 10.72 1.76 -18.35
C ILE A 66 11.75 1.24 -19.35
N PRO A 67 12.82 0.58 -18.89
CA PRO A 67 13.84 0.10 -19.80
C PRO A 67 13.37 -1.18 -20.54
N PRO A 68 13.94 -1.49 -21.72
CA PRO A 68 13.49 -2.62 -22.54
C PRO A 68 13.47 -3.98 -21.83
N GLU A 69 14.39 -4.22 -20.89
CA GLU A 69 14.47 -5.46 -20.11
C GLU A 69 13.29 -5.66 -19.14
N TRP A 70 12.49 -4.62 -18.89
CA TRP A 70 11.28 -4.72 -18.06
C TRP A 70 10.02 -5.00 -18.89
N ALA A 71 10.10 -4.93 -20.22
CA ALA A 71 8.95 -5.11 -21.09
C ALA A 71 8.29 -6.49 -20.87
N GLY A 72 6.97 -6.50 -20.71
CA GLY A 72 6.21 -7.73 -20.44
C GLY A 72 6.32 -8.27 -19.01
N ARG A 73 7.11 -7.64 -18.12
CA ARG A 73 7.09 -7.92 -16.66
C ARG A 73 5.99 -7.12 -15.96
N ARG A 74 5.65 -7.46 -14.71
CA ARG A 74 4.77 -6.62 -13.89
C ARG A 74 5.58 -5.45 -13.32
N VAL A 75 5.27 -4.25 -13.79
CA VAL A 75 5.91 -3.00 -13.34
C VAL A 75 4.89 -2.19 -12.55
N GLU A 76 5.33 -1.63 -11.43
CA GLU A 76 4.50 -0.77 -10.59
C GLU A 76 5.25 0.47 -10.17
N ALA A 77 4.55 1.59 -10.01
CA ALA A 77 5.05 2.77 -9.32
C ALA A 77 4.72 2.67 -7.83
N ILE A 78 5.75 2.65 -6.97
CA ILE A 78 5.62 2.70 -5.52
C ILE A 78 5.76 4.14 -5.06
N ILE A 79 4.71 4.65 -4.40
CA ILE A 79 4.55 6.04 -3.99
C ILE A 79 4.27 6.07 -2.48
N ASP A 80 5.18 6.68 -1.72
CA ASP A 80 5.01 6.98 -0.29
C ASP A 80 5.07 8.49 -0.09
N LEU A 81 3.89 9.07 0.15
CA LEU A 81 3.72 10.50 0.38
C LEU A 81 4.15 10.95 1.79
N GLY A 82 4.62 10.04 2.64
CA GLY A 82 4.93 10.30 4.04
C GLY A 82 3.86 9.82 5.00
N PHE A 83 3.19 8.73 4.66
CA PHE A 83 2.06 8.18 5.41
C PHE A 83 2.41 7.82 6.85
N HIS A 84 1.43 7.90 7.75
CA HIS A 84 1.49 7.24 9.05
C HIS A 84 0.96 5.80 8.92
N PRO A 85 1.79 4.76 9.13
CA PRO A 85 1.46 3.39 8.74
C PRO A 85 0.32 2.76 9.56
N ARG A 86 0.06 3.25 10.78
CA ARG A 86 -0.95 2.68 11.69
C ARG A 86 -2.38 3.15 11.44
N ALA A 87 -2.60 4.06 10.49
CA ALA A 87 -3.92 4.55 10.14
C ALA A 87 -4.09 4.52 8.62
N ALA A 88 -5.29 4.23 8.15
CA ALA A 88 -5.71 4.47 6.77
C ALA A 88 -6.85 5.48 6.81
N GLY A 89 -6.81 6.50 5.94
CA GLY A 89 -7.63 7.70 6.12
C GLY A 89 -7.08 8.65 7.19
N PHE A 90 -7.75 9.80 7.37
CA PHE A 90 -7.40 10.86 8.34
C PHE A 90 -5.94 11.36 8.25
N GLN A 91 -5.38 11.39 7.04
CA GLN A 91 -4.02 11.85 6.74
C GLN A 91 -3.89 12.17 5.24
N CYS A 92 -2.66 12.36 4.74
CA CYS A 92 -2.42 12.52 3.32
C CYS A 92 -2.86 11.31 2.50
N GLU A 93 -3.43 11.59 1.33
CA GLU A 93 -3.86 10.60 0.34
C GLU A 93 -3.71 11.24 -1.04
N ALA A 94 -3.56 10.46 -2.10
CA ALA A 94 -3.56 10.99 -3.47
C ALA A 94 -4.46 10.22 -4.42
N LEU A 95 -4.74 10.83 -5.56
CA LEU A 95 -5.42 10.24 -6.69
C LEU A 95 -4.48 10.26 -7.89
N VAL A 96 -4.20 9.09 -8.47
CA VAL A 96 -3.62 9.00 -9.82
C VAL A 96 -4.67 9.44 -10.81
N VAL A 97 -4.31 10.38 -11.67
CA VAL A 97 -5.18 10.90 -12.73
C VAL A 97 -4.50 10.78 -14.10
N GLU A 98 -5.32 10.67 -15.13
CA GLU A 98 -4.91 10.87 -16.51
C GLU A 98 -5.48 12.21 -17.00
N THR A 99 -4.65 13.03 -17.65
CA THR A 99 -5.11 14.23 -18.37
C THR A 99 -5.64 13.81 -19.73
N MET A 100 -6.93 14.07 -19.98
CA MET A 100 -7.59 13.81 -21.26
C MET A 100 -7.28 14.91 -22.27
N ALA A 101 -7.53 14.65 -23.56
CA ALA A 101 -7.24 15.60 -24.65
C ALA A 101 -8.02 16.93 -24.54
N ASP A 102 -9.16 16.94 -23.85
CA ASP A 102 -9.96 18.15 -23.58
C ASP A 102 -9.52 18.91 -22.32
N GLY A 103 -8.45 18.47 -21.66
CA GLY A 103 -7.94 19.04 -20.41
C GLY A 103 -8.66 18.58 -19.15
N SER A 104 -9.67 17.70 -19.26
CA SER A 104 -10.31 17.08 -18.10
C SER A 104 -9.43 15.99 -17.48
N PHE A 105 -9.70 15.66 -16.21
CA PHE A 105 -8.99 14.60 -15.51
C PHE A 105 -9.85 13.36 -15.36
N ARG A 106 -9.31 12.21 -15.79
CA ARG A 106 -9.90 10.90 -15.54
C ARG A 106 -9.28 10.30 -14.27
N PRO A 107 -10.06 10.05 -13.21
CA PRO A 107 -9.56 9.44 -11.99
C PRO A 107 -9.25 7.96 -12.25
N LEU A 108 -8.05 7.51 -11.86
CA LEU A 108 -7.63 6.13 -12.03
C LEU A 108 -7.67 5.39 -10.70
N GLN A 109 -6.90 5.84 -9.71
CA GLN A 109 -6.68 5.07 -8.49
C GLN A 109 -6.25 5.93 -7.30
N GLY A 110 -6.76 5.62 -6.11
CA GLY A 110 -6.29 6.19 -4.86
C GLY A 110 -4.95 5.61 -4.41
N ILE A 111 -4.07 6.47 -3.91
CA ILE A 111 -2.82 6.12 -3.22
C ILE A 111 -2.96 6.50 -1.75
N HIS A 112 -2.71 5.53 -0.87
CA HIS A 112 -2.87 5.67 0.57
C HIS A 112 -2.01 4.63 1.32
N PRO A 113 -1.90 4.67 2.66
CA PRO A 113 -0.96 3.82 3.41
C PRO A 113 -1.15 2.29 3.25
N ARG A 114 -2.29 1.85 2.71
CA ARG A 114 -2.62 0.43 2.46
C ARG A 114 -2.64 0.07 0.98
N ARG A 115 -2.36 1.03 0.10
CA ARG A 115 -2.22 0.86 -1.35
C ARG A 115 -1.28 1.94 -1.88
N THR A 116 0.01 1.66 -1.77
CA THR A 116 1.09 2.59 -2.14
C THR A 116 1.55 2.41 -3.58
N ASN A 117 1.11 1.33 -4.24
CA ASN A 117 1.48 0.98 -5.60
C ASN A 117 0.45 1.47 -6.62
N TYR A 118 0.89 1.69 -7.86
CA TYR A 118 0.05 1.84 -9.05
C TYR A 118 0.63 0.98 -10.17
N ALA A 119 -0.16 0.08 -10.74
CA ALA A 119 0.29 -0.75 -11.86
C ALA A 119 0.42 0.11 -13.11
N VAL A 120 1.52 -0.08 -13.84
CA VAL A 120 1.80 0.66 -15.08
C VAL A 120 1.95 -0.32 -16.23
N GLU A 121 1.62 0.12 -17.44
CA GLU A 121 1.87 -0.68 -18.64
C GLU A 121 3.37 -0.88 -18.80
N SER A 122 3.81 -2.13 -18.92
CA SER A 122 5.22 -2.48 -19.08
C SER A 122 5.68 -2.38 -20.53
N VAL A 123 5.49 -1.20 -21.11
CA VAL A 123 5.99 -0.83 -22.43
C VAL A 123 7.27 -0.03 -22.25
N ALA A 124 8.32 -0.39 -22.99
CA ALA A 124 9.59 0.32 -22.93
C ALA A 124 9.44 1.77 -23.39
N GLY A 125 10.02 2.71 -22.64
CA GLY A 125 9.98 4.14 -22.96
C GLY A 125 9.56 5.02 -21.79
N PRO A 126 9.27 6.31 -22.06
CA PRO A 126 8.97 7.29 -21.04
C PRO A 126 7.61 7.01 -20.39
N ILE A 127 7.53 7.25 -19.08
CA ILE A 127 6.29 7.19 -18.31
C ILE A 127 6.12 8.46 -17.48
N VAL A 128 4.88 8.94 -17.41
CA VAL A 128 4.50 10.07 -16.57
C VAL A 128 3.24 9.70 -15.78
N LEU A 129 3.29 9.88 -14.46
CA LEU A 129 2.14 9.78 -13.58
C LEU A 129 1.84 11.14 -12.98
N GLN A 130 0.56 11.48 -12.90
CA GLN A 130 0.08 12.71 -12.26
C GLN A 130 -0.72 12.34 -11.01
N LEU A 131 -0.44 13.03 -9.91
CA LEU A 131 -1.08 12.79 -8.63
C LEU A 131 -1.73 14.08 -8.11
N GLU A 132 -3.03 14.04 -7.82
CA GLU A 132 -3.67 15.04 -6.97
C GLU A 132 -3.57 14.56 -5.51
N ALA A 133 -2.73 15.21 -4.70
CA ALA A 133 -2.52 14.82 -3.30
C ALA A 133 -3.19 15.79 -2.32
N ALA A 134 -4.05 15.26 -1.45
CA ALA A 134 -4.65 15.99 -0.35
C ALA A 134 -3.77 15.87 0.91
N SER A 135 -3.50 16.98 1.57
CA SER A 135 -2.71 17.04 2.80
C SER A 135 -3.60 17.25 4.03
N ASN A 136 -4.42 16.24 4.31
CA ASN A 136 -5.38 16.29 5.41
C ASN A 136 -4.67 16.16 6.77
N PRO A 137 -4.95 17.00 7.77
CA PRO A 137 -4.52 16.78 9.14
C PRO A 137 -5.03 15.48 9.75
N SER A 138 -4.31 15.01 10.77
CA SER A 138 -4.75 13.92 11.65
C SER A 138 -5.27 14.48 12.97
N PHE A 139 -6.32 13.87 13.52
CA PHE A 139 -6.92 14.23 14.81
C PHE A 139 -6.92 13.01 15.76
N PRO A 140 -5.77 12.62 16.32
CA PRO A 140 -5.69 11.53 17.28
C PRO A 140 -6.63 11.76 18.47
N GLY A 141 -7.39 10.74 18.86
CA GLY A 141 -8.32 10.83 19.99
C GLY A 141 -9.50 11.77 19.78
N TYR A 142 -9.72 12.28 18.56
CA TYR A 142 -10.85 13.15 18.21
C TYR A 142 -10.94 14.44 19.04
N THR A 143 -9.80 14.92 19.52
CA THR A 143 -9.73 16.14 20.34
C THR A 143 -9.71 17.41 19.48
N PRO A 144 -10.26 18.53 19.97
CA PRO A 144 -10.10 19.83 19.31
C PRO A 144 -8.65 20.15 19.00
N SER A 145 -8.40 20.73 17.82
CA SER A 145 -7.07 21.06 17.33
C SER A 145 -7.13 22.31 16.47
N GLN A 146 -6.05 23.10 16.48
CA GLN A 146 -5.91 24.26 15.59
C GLN A 146 -5.95 23.86 14.11
N LEU A 147 -5.68 22.59 13.78
CA LEU A 147 -5.78 22.09 12.42
C LEU A 147 -7.23 21.88 11.95
N GLY A 148 -8.24 22.02 12.82
CA GLY A 148 -9.64 21.78 12.50
C GLY A 148 -10.34 22.88 11.68
N SER A 149 -9.78 24.09 11.65
CA SER A 149 -10.29 25.22 10.85
C SER A 149 -9.18 25.82 10.00
N LEU A 150 -9.51 26.31 8.80
CA LEU A 150 -8.57 27.01 7.92
C LEU A 150 -8.00 28.26 8.60
N ASP A 151 -8.80 28.96 9.41
CA ASP A 151 -8.40 30.20 10.10
C ASP A 151 -7.28 29.96 11.13
N THR A 152 -7.18 28.74 11.66
CA THR A 152 -6.26 28.40 12.75
C THR A 152 -5.17 27.41 12.33
N ALA A 153 -5.30 26.76 11.17
CA ALA A 153 -4.42 25.66 10.79
C ALA A 153 -2.99 26.11 10.44
N GLY A 154 -2.82 27.37 10.01
CA GLY A 154 -1.54 27.90 9.55
C GLY A 154 -1.04 27.22 8.26
N ASP A 155 0.25 27.38 7.98
CA ASP A 155 0.91 26.95 6.74
C ASP A 155 1.98 25.87 6.94
N ARG A 156 2.15 25.39 8.18
CA ARG A 156 3.16 24.39 8.52
C ARG A 156 2.92 23.08 7.75
N LEU A 157 3.89 22.73 6.90
CA LEU A 157 3.87 21.49 6.12
C LEU A 157 3.80 20.26 7.03
N LEU A 158 2.84 19.37 6.74
CA LEU A 158 2.50 18.25 7.60
C LEU A 158 3.25 16.96 7.27
N TYR A 159 3.69 16.81 6.02
CA TYR A 159 4.18 15.55 5.49
C TYR A 159 5.61 15.65 4.97
N ARG A 160 6.26 14.49 4.84
CA ARG A 160 7.58 14.35 4.20
C ARG A 160 7.47 13.26 3.15
N PHE A 161 7.64 13.61 1.88
CA PHE A 161 7.55 12.66 0.78
C PHE A 161 8.69 11.65 0.88
N ARG A 162 8.40 10.34 0.93
CA ARG A 162 9.42 9.32 1.27
C ARG A 162 9.87 8.49 0.08
N ARG A 163 9.02 8.29 -0.93
CA ARG A 163 9.38 7.42 -2.05
C ARG A 163 8.54 7.68 -3.30
N ALA A 164 9.20 7.72 -4.45
CA ALA A 164 8.60 7.52 -5.76
C ALA A 164 9.58 6.70 -6.60
N SER A 165 9.20 5.47 -6.97
CA SER A 165 10.07 4.60 -7.76
C SER A 165 9.24 3.65 -8.61
N LEU A 166 9.68 3.38 -9.82
CA LEU A 166 9.23 2.20 -10.54
C LEU A 166 9.94 0.98 -9.96
N VAL A 167 9.21 -0.12 -9.85
CA VAL A 167 9.72 -1.41 -9.43
C VAL A 167 9.25 -2.49 -10.38
N VAL A 168 10.06 -3.54 -10.51
CA VAL A 168 9.59 -4.79 -11.10
C VAL A 168 9.17 -5.73 -9.99
N VAL A 169 7.94 -6.20 -10.07
CA VAL A 169 7.37 -7.14 -9.12
C VAL A 169 7.72 -8.56 -9.53
N ASP A 170 8.24 -9.35 -8.59
CA ASP A 170 8.33 -10.82 -8.72
C ASP A 170 7.02 -11.44 -8.20
N PRO A 171 6.18 -12.01 -9.08
CA PRO A 171 4.89 -12.56 -8.67
C PRO A 171 5.02 -13.78 -7.75
N ALA A 172 6.10 -14.56 -7.85
CA ALA A 172 6.30 -15.73 -7.00
C ALA A 172 6.70 -15.31 -5.58
N ALA A 173 7.55 -14.29 -5.45
CA ALA A 173 7.88 -13.70 -4.16
C ALA A 173 6.66 -13.04 -3.50
N GLU A 174 5.84 -12.33 -4.29
CA GLU A 174 4.61 -11.68 -3.81
C GLU A 174 3.60 -12.71 -3.31
N ALA A 175 3.34 -13.76 -4.09
CA ALA A 175 2.46 -14.85 -3.69
C ALA A 175 2.93 -15.52 -2.39
N LEU A 176 4.24 -15.79 -2.27
CA LEU A 176 4.82 -16.37 -1.06
C LEU A 176 4.64 -15.45 0.17
N ALA A 177 4.78 -14.13 -0.01
CA ALA A 177 4.55 -13.17 1.08
C ALA A 177 3.10 -13.24 1.57
N TYR A 178 2.13 -13.31 0.66
CA TYR A 178 0.72 -13.47 1.01
C TYR A 178 0.41 -14.82 1.66
N ASP A 179 0.99 -15.93 1.17
CA ASP A 179 0.80 -17.25 1.77
C ASP A 179 1.31 -17.26 3.23
N ILE A 180 2.47 -16.65 3.49
CA ILE A 180 3.03 -16.49 4.84
C ILE A 180 2.11 -15.63 5.71
N GLU A 181 1.65 -14.47 5.21
CA GLU A 181 0.75 -13.58 5.96
C GLU A 181 -0.57 -14.27 6.33
N VAL A 182 -1.19 -14.97 5.38
CA VAL A 182 -2.44 -15.69 5.59
C VAL A 182 -2.27 -16.80 6.63
N LEU A 183 -1.24 -17.65 6.49
CA LEU A 183 -1.02 -18.74 7.43
C LEU A 183 -0.58 -18.26 8.82
N ASP A 184 0.18 -17.17 8.93
CA ASP A 184 0.50 -16.54 10.21
C ASP A 184 -0.78 -16.01 10.88
N GLY A 185 -1.67 -15.37 10.12
CA GLY A 185 -2.98 -14.93 10.60
C GLY A 185 -3.86 -16.08 11.10
N VAL A 186 -3.93 -17.18 10.35
CA VAL A 186 -4.64 -18.40 10.77
C VAL A 186 -4.02 -18.98 12.04
N MET A 187 -2.69 -19.16 12.07
CA MET A 187 -1.95 -19.68 13.22
C MET A 187 -2.24 -18.87 14.49
N ARG A 188 -2.21 -17.54 14.42
CA ARG A 188 -2.43 -16.66 15.57
C ARG A 188 -3.86 -16.70 16.09
N THR A 189 -4.83 -16.94 15.22
CA THR A 189 -6.26 -17.04 15.55
C THR A 189 -6.60 -18.35 16.28
N LEU A 190 -5.87 -19.42 16.01
CA LEU A 190 -6.08 -20.71 16.67
C LEU A 190 -5.72 -20.67 18.15
N ALA A 191 -6.43 -21.47 18.98
CA ALA A 191 -6.11 -21.61 20.39
C ALA A 191 -4.67 -22.12 20.59
N SER A 192 -4.00 -21.69 21.66
CA SER A 192 -2.61 -22.09 21.94
C SER A 192 -2.42 -23.59 22.12
N SER A 193 -3.46 -24.31 22.55
CA SER A 193 -3.49 -25.77 22.70
C SER A 193 -3.86 -26.52 21.41
N ASP A 194 -4.23 -25.82 20.33
CA ASP A 194 -4.62 -26.46 19.08
C ASP A 194 -3.37 -27.01 18.36
N PRO A 195 -3.30 -28.33 18.06
CA PRO A 195 -2.13 -28.92 17.42
C PRO A 195 -1.85 -28.35 16.02
N ARG A 196 -2.87 -27.80 15.33
CA ARG A 196 -2.70 -27.14 14.03
C ARG A 196 -1.84 -25.89 14.15
N ARG A 197 -1.97 -25.14 15.25
CA ARG A 197 -1.13 -23.95 15.52
C ARG A 197 0.35 -24.33 15.54
N ALA A 198 0.70 -25.39 16.29
CA ALA A 198 2.08 -25.86 16.38
C ALA A 198 2.61 -26.38 15.02
N ARG A 199 1.75 -26.99 14.20
CA ARG A 199 2.11 -27.42 12.84
C ARG A 199 2.40 -26.21 11.93
N LEU A 200 1.49 -25.24 11.87
CA LEU A 200 1.66 -24.02 11.07
C LEU A 200 2.90 -23.24 11.50
N GLN A 201 3.15 -23.13 12.80
CA GLN A 201 4.35 -22.49 13.33
C GLN A 201 5.65 -23.14 12.79
N ARG A 202 5.70 -24.48 12.75
CA ARG A 202 6.85 -25.20 12.17
C ARG A 202 6.94 -24.98 10.67
N THR A 203 5.84 -25.10 9.94
CA THR A 203 5.79 -24.87 8.49
C THR A 203 6.28 -23.47 8.12
N LEU A 204 5.83 -22.43 8.83
CA LEU A 204 6.27 -21.04 8.63
C LEU A 204 7.77 -20.89 8.92
N ALA A 205 8.26 -21.45 10.03
CA ALA A 205 9.69 -21.41 10.35
C ALA A 205 10.55 -22.10 9.27
N GLU A 206 10.14 -23.30 8.84
CA GLU A 206 10.82 -24.05 7.78
C GLU A 206 10.77 -23.33 6.43
N THR A 207 9.66 -22.66 6.12
CA THR A 207 9.51 -21.82 4.91
C THR A 207 10.52 -20.68 4.93
N LEU A 208 10.62 -19.96 6.06
CA LEU A 208 11.55 -18.84 6.25
C LEU A 208 13.02 -19.28 6.25
N ASP A 209 13.31 -20.53 6.65
CA ASP A 209 14.64 -21.13 6.55
C ASP A 209 15.08 -21.40 5.10
N ARG A 210 14.16 -21.38 4.13
CA ARG A 210 14.48 -21.54 2.70
C ARG A 210 14.75 -20.21 1.99
N ILE A 211 14.33 -19.09 2.55
CA ILE A 211 14.62 -17.76 1.98
C ILE A 211 16.15 -17.58 1.89
N PRO A 212 16.70 -17.07 0.77
CA PRO A 212 16.02 -16.42 -0.36
C PRO A 212 15.56 -17.33 -1.51
N ASP A 213 15.63 -18.66 -1.39
CA ASP A 213 15.11 -19.58 -2.42
C ASP A 213 13.57 -19.64 -2.36
N ILE A 214 12.92 -18.79 -3.16
CA ILE A 214 11.46 -18.66 -3.25
C ILE A 214 10.81 -19.99 -3.64
N THR A 215 11.37 -20.71 -4.63
CA THR A 215 10.78 -21.96 -5.09
C THR A 215 10.86 -23.04 -4.01
N ALA A 216 11.96 -23.11 -3.27
CA ALA A 216 12.07 -24.03 -2.14
C ALA A 216 11.11 -23.65 -1.00
N ALA A 217 10.97 -22.37 -0.69
CA ALA A 217 10.02 -21.89 0.31
C ALA A 217 8.55 -22.21 -0.07
N GLN A 218 8.18 -21.94 -1.33
CA GLN A 218 6.84 -22.27 -1.86
C GLN A 218 6.53 -23.77 -1.74
N ARG A 219 7.51 -24.65 -2.02
CA ARG A 219 7.33 -26.10 -1.85
C ARG A 219 7.03 -26.51 -0.40
N VAL A 220 7.57 -25.78 0.59
CA VAL A 220 7.33 -26.06 2.01
C VAL A 220 5.94 -25.59 2.46
N ILE A 221 5.51 -24.41 2.02
CA ILE A 221 4.25 -23.80 2.48
C ILE A 221 3.01 -24.35 1.74
N ALA A 222 3.17 -24.78 0.48
CA ALA A 222 2.07 -25.20 -0.38
C ALA A 222 1.15 -26.29 0.23
N PRO A 223 1.66 -27.34 0.91
CA PRO A 223 0.79 -28.33 1.55
C PRO A 223 -0.12 -27.76 2.63
N ALA A 224 0.33 -26.74 3.37
CA ALA A 224 -0.48 -26.08 4.40
C ALA A 224 -1.53 -25.15 3.80
N MET A 225 -1.24 -24.51 2.66
CA MET A 225 -2.20 -23.71 1.91
C MET A 225 -3.29 -24.56 1.23
N ALA A 226 -2.92 -25.75 0.76
CA ALA A 226 -3.83 -26.70 0.13
C ALA A 226 -4.54 -27.63 1.13
N GLU A 227 -4.32 -27.45 2.44
CA GLU A 227 -4.91 -28.30 3.46
C GLU A 227 -6.45 -28.13 3.44
N ASP A 228 -7.13 -29.18 2.99
CA ASP A 228 -8.57 -29.28 3.08
C ASP A 228 -8.95 -29.68 4.51
N PHE A 229 -9.71 -28.82 5.19
CA PHE A 229 -10.22 -29.09 6.53
C PHE A 229 -11.45 -30.02 6.52
N GLY A 230 -11.85 -30.55 5.35
CA GLY A 230 -12.84 -31.61 5.14
C GLY A 230 -14.26 -31.13 4.79
N ASP A 231 -15.14 -32.10 4.51
CA ASP A 231 -16.53 -32.00 4.00
C ASP A 231 -17.56 -31.25 4.89
N ALA A 232 -17.14 -30.37 5.79
CA ALA A 232 -18.04 -29.67 6.70
C ALA A 232 -18.37 -28.26 6.22
N ILE A 233 -19.18 -28.13 5.16
CA ILE A 233 -19.98 -26.92 4.95
C ILE A 233 -21.03 -26.87 6.09
N ARG A 234 -20.62 -26.44 7.29
CA ARG A 234 -21.54 -26.18 8.42
C ARG A 234 -22.02 -24.74 8.43
N HIS A 235 -21.23 -23.82 7.88
CA HIS A 235 -21.55 -22.41 7.79
C HIS A 235 -21.18 -21.87 6.42
N ARG A 236 -22.02 -21.00 5.88
CA ARG A 236 -21.75 -20.23 4.68
C ARG A 236 -21.31 -18.84 5.08
N SER A 237 -20.08 -18.49 4.78
CA SER A 237 -19.57 -17.13 4.88
C SER A 237 -19.67 -16.44 3.52
N VAL A 238 -20.11 -15.18 3.51
CA VAL A 238 -20.13 -14.34 2.31
C VAL A 238 -19.30 -13.10 2.61
N ALA A 239 -18.27 -12.86 1.79
CA ALA A 239 -17.45 -11.66 1.88
C ALA A 239 -18.00 -10.61 0.90
N ILE A 240 -18.11 -9.36 1.37
CA ILE A 240 -18.56 -8.21 0.56
C ILE A 240 -17.54 -7.09 0.74
N GLY A 241 -17.01 -6.59 -0.37
CA GLY A 241 -16.19 -5.37 -0.38
C GLY A 241 -17.06 -4.14 -0.09
N HIS A 242 -16.68 -3.33 0.89
CA HIS A 242 -17.40 -2.15 1.31
C HIS A 242 -16.41 -1.03 1.67
N ALA A 243 -16.76 0.21 1.32
CA ALA A 243 -16.08 1.40 1.81
C ALA A 243 -17.08 2.34 2.49
N HIS A 244 -16.91 2.54 3.79
CA HIS A 244 -17.68 3.52 4.56
C HIS A 244 -17.04 4.90 4.42
N ILE A 245 -17.80 5.89 3.97
CA ILE A 245 -17.32 7.26 3.81
C ILE A 245 -18.33 8.21 4.45
N ASP A 246 -17.95 8.82 5.57
CA ASP A 246 -18.74 9.89 6.17
C ASP A 246 -18.80 11.09 5.24
N THR A 247 -20.00 11.62 5.03
CA THR A 247 -20.19 12.79 4.17
C THR A 247 -19.51 14.03 4.74
N ALA A 248 -19.56 14.21 6.06
CA ALA A 248 -18.80 15.22 6.77
C ALA A 248 -18.53 14.71 8.18
N TRP A 249 -17.25 14.61 8.55
CA TRP A 249 -16.85 14.23 9.91
C TRP A 249 -15.67 15.08 10.37
N LEU A 250 -14.44 14.57 10.22
CA LEU A 250 -13.22 15.29 10.59
C LEU A 250 -12.55 15.96 9.39
N TRP A 251 -13.33 16.25 8.35
CA TRP A 251 -12.89 16.88 7.12
C TRP A 251 -14.03 17.69 6.48
N PRO A 252 -13.72 18.71 5.67
CA PRO A 252 -14.72 19.49 4.97
C PRO A 252 -15.37 18.69 3.82
N LEU A 253 -16.56 19.10 3.37
CA LEU A 253 -17.31 18.46 2.27
C LEU A 253 -16.49 18.30 0.98
N ARG A 254 -15.63 19.28 0.65
CA ARG A 254 -14.75 19.19 -0.52
C ARG A 254 -13.81 17.99 -0.47
N GLU A 255 -13.41 17.54 0.72
CA GLU A 255 -12.56 16.36 0.88
C GLU A 255 -13.36 15.06 0.69
N THR A 256 -14.64 15.04 1.07
CA THR A 256 -15.53 13.90 0.79
C THR A 256 -15.66 13.65 -0.71
N VAL A 257 -15.80 14.70 -1.53
CA VAL A 257 -15.83 14.55 -2.99
C VAL A 257 -14.58 13.81 -3.48
N ARG A 258 -13.39 14.21 -3.01
CA ARG A 258 -12.12 13.56 -3.37
C ARG A 258 -12.00 12.13 -2.84
N LYS A 259 -12.45 11.88 -1.61
CA LYS A 259 -12.49 10.54 -0.99
C LYS A 259 -13.36 9.59 -1.79
N VAL A 260 -14.56 10.04 -2.18
CA VAL A 260 -15.50 9.26 -2.99
C VAL A 260 -14.88 8.96 -4.36
N THR A 261 -14.31 9.97 -5.03
CA THR A 261 -13.64 9.78 -6.33
C THR A 261 -12.53 8.74 -6.25
N ARG A 262 -11.58 8.87 -5.30
CA ARG A 262 -10.48 7.91 -5.11
C ARG A 262 -10.97 6.49 -4.81
N THR A 263 -12.02 6.38 -4.01
CA THR A 263 -12.54 5.09 -3.58
C THR A 263 -13.26 4.39 -4.72
N PHE A 264 -14.15 5.09 -5.42
CA PHE A 264 -14.92 4.52 -6.52
C PHE A 264 -14.05 4.24 -7.74
N SER A 265 -13.10 5.12 -8.10
CA SER A 265 -12.18 4.85 -9.21
C SER A 265 -11.33 3.61 -8.93
N SER A 266 -10.86 3.45 -7.69
CA SER A 266 -10.11 2.25 -7.28
C SER A 266 -10.97 0.99 -7.34
N ALA A 267 -12.23 1.07 -6.90
CA ALA A 267 -13.16 -0.07 -6.94
C ALA A 267 -13.50 -0.47 -8.37
N VAL A 268 -13.77 0.51 -9.25
CA VAL A 268 -14.02 0.27 -10.68
C VAL A 268 -12.79 -0.32 -11.37
N GLY A 269 -11.58 0.18 -11.05
CA GLY A 269 -10.34 -0.37 -11.61
C GLY A 269 -10.00 -1.80 -11.16
N LEU A 270 -10.70 -2.34 -10.15
CA LEU A 270 -10.56 -3.74 -9.71
C LEU A 270 -11.60 -4.68 -10.33
N MET A 271 -12.63 -4.14 -11.00
CA MET A 271 -13.69 -4.88 -11.68
C MET A 271 -13.36 -5.11 -13.15
#